data_AF-A0A9E6EMP1-F1
#
_entry.id   AF-A0A9E6EMP1-F1
#
_cell.length_a   1.000
_cell.length_b   1.000
_cell.length_c   1.000
_cell.angle_alpha   90.00
_cell.angle_beta   90.00
_cell.angle_gamma   90.00
#
_symmetry.space_group_name_H-M   'P 1'
#
loop_
_entity.id
_entity.type
_entity.pdbx_description
1 polymer ?
#
loop_
_entity_poly.entity_id
_entity_poly.type
_entity_poly.pdbx_seq_one_letter_code
_entity_poly.pdbx_strand_id
1 'polypeptide(L)'
;IAPSITGMDFANYATAQDGYKLYAYTQGLIALRKATNAFRLPDAYLAANFVSIAPAGAGSTVLAFGYKAVSTDLTGTYYVFHNADTSPQTFTADASLAGATLLVDGNSAGVTAIASSSTVTVSGASVTLAPLSSAVFKL
;
A
#
# COMPACT_ATOMS: atom_id res chain seq x y z
N ILE A 1 -34.71 -14.34 14.31
CA ILE A 1 -33.69 -15.42 14.20
C ILE A 1 -32.39 -14.80 14.72
N ALA A 2 -31.83 -15.32 15.81
CA ALA A 2 -30.55 -14.81 16.30
C ALA A 2 -29.46 -15.10 15.24
N PRO A 3 -28.50 -14.18 15.00
CA PRO A 3 -27.45 -14.43 14.04
C PRO A 3 -26.64 -15.67 14.48
N SER A 4 -26.50 -16.65 13.59
CA SER A 4 -25.66 -17.82 13.82
C SER A 4 -24.19 -17.39 13.88
N ILE A 5 -23.44 -17.87 14.87
CA ILE A 5 -22.02 -17.55 15.06
C ILE A 5 -21.15 -17.90 13.83
N THR A 6 -21.60 -18.86 13.00
CA THR A 6 -20.89 -19.36 11.82
C THR A 6 -21.38 -18.75 10.49
N GLY A 7 -22.41 -17.90 10.52
CA GLY A 7 -22.99 -17.33 9.31
C GLY A 7 -22.15 -16.18 8.75
N MET A 8 -22.09 -16.05 7.41
CA MET A 8 -21.55 -14.83 6.81
C MET A 8 -22.51 -13.66 7.07
N ASP A 9 -22.00 -12.60 7.69
CA ASP A 9 -22.75 -11.37 7.92
C ASP A 9 -22.77 -10.50 6.67
N PHE A 10 -23.73 -10.76 5.78
CA PHE A 10 -23.91 -9.98 4.55
C PHE A 10 -24.36 -8.53 4.81
N ALA A 11 -24.92 -8.20 5.98
CA ALA A 11 -25.33 -6.83 6.29
C ALA A 11 -24.12 -5.90 6.45
N ASN A 12 -23.00 -6.43 6.95
CA ASN A 12 -21.73 -5.69 7.04
C ASN A 12 -21.05 -5.45 5.67
N TYR A 13 -21.59 -6.02 4.59
CA TYR A 13 -21.14 -5.75 3.21
C TYR A 13 -22.01 -4.71 2.48
N ALA A 14 -22.94 -4.05 3.17
CA ALA A 14 -23.61 -2.89 2.62
C ALA A 14 -22.61 -1.72 2.46
N THR A 15 -22.73 -0.93 1.38
CA THR A 15 -21.70 0.02 0.94
C THR A 15 -21.28 1.09 1.95
N ALA A 16 -22.15 1.40 2.92
CA ALA A 16 -21.87 2.37 3.99
C ALA A 16 -21.10 1.77 5.19
N GLN A 17 -20.98 0.45 5.27
CA GLN A 17 -20.40 -0.25 6.42
C GLN A 17 -18.89 -0.40 6.27
N ASP A 18 -18.19 -0.47 7.40
CA ASP A 18 -16.73 -0.63 7.40
C ASP A 18 -16.30 -2.00 6.84
N GLY A 19 -17.14 -3.04 6.99
CA GLY A 19 -16.90 -4.33 6.32
C GLY A 19 -16.86 -4.22 4.81
N TYR A 20 -17.73 -3.41 4.20
CA TYR A 20 -17.67 -3.14 2.77
C TYR A 20 -16.42 -2.36 2.37
N LYS A 21 -16.00 -1.36 3.15
CA LYS A 21 -14.77 -0.60 2.88
C LYS A 21 -13.55 -1.52 2.86
N LEU A 22 -13.43 -2.41 3.87
CA LEU A 22 -12.35 -3.39 3.93
C LEU A 22 -12.42 -4.40 2.77
N TYR A 23 -13.62 -4.85 2.42
CA TYR A 23 -13.84 -5.70 1.26
C TYR A 23 -13.37 -5.01 -0.04
N ALA A 24 -13.81 -3.77 -0.29
CA ALA A 24 -13.44 -3.01 -1.48
C ALA A 24 -11.94 -2.75 -1.54
N TYR A 25 -11.32 -2.41 -0.41
CA TYR A 25 -9.87 -2.24 -0.28
C TYR A 25 -9.14 -3.54 -0.66
N THR A 26 -9.57 -4.66 -0.08
CA THR A 26 -8.97 -5.99 -0.35
C THR A 26 -9.13 -6.40 -1.81
N GLN A 27 -10.31 -6.16 -2.41
CA GLN A 27 -10.54 -6.40 -3.84
C GLN A 27 -9.59 -5.55 -4.71
N GLY A 28 -9.38 -4.28 -4.32
CA GLY A 28 -8.42 -3.39 -4.95
C GLY A 28 -6.99 -3.92 -4.91
N LEU A 29 -6.53 -4.39 -3.75
CA LEU A 29 -5.20 -5.00 -3.60
C LEU A 29 -5.03 -6.26 -4.47
N ILE A 30 -6.07 -7.10 -4.56
CA ILE A 30 -6.05 -8.29 -5.43
C ILE A 30 -5.94 -7.87 -6.90
N ALA A 31 -6.70 -6.86 -7.31
CA ALA A 31 -6.63 -6.33 -8.68
C ALA A 31 -5.22 -5.79 -8.99
N LEU A 32 -4.65 -4.99 -8.08
CA LEU A 32 -3.28 -4.47 -8.21
C LEU A 32 -2.25 -5.60 -8.32
N ARG A 33 -2.33 -6.60 -7.45
CA ARG A 33 -1.43 -7.77 -7.47
C ARG A 33 -1.50 -8.54 -8.80
N LYS A 34 -2.68 -8.60 -9.43
CA LYS A 34 -2.85 -9.27 -10.73
C LYS A 34 -2.29 -8.42 -11.89
N ALA A 35 -2.41 -7.10 -11.80
CA ALA A 35 -2.07 -6.16 -12.86
C ALA A 35 -0.57 -6.04 -13.17
N THR A 36 0.31 -6.45 -12.25
CA THR A 36 1.77 -6.44 -12.47
C THR A 36 2.40 -7.73 -11.96
N ASN A 37 3.55 -8.10 -12.52
CA ASN A 37 4.35 -9.20 -12.01
C ASN A 37 5.30 -8.79 -10.86
N ALA A 38 5.44 -7.48 -10.57
CA ALA A 38 6.36 -6.95 -9.55
C ALA A 38 6.13 -7.55 -8.15
N PHE A 39 4.90 -7.95 -7.83
CA PHE A 39 4.52 -8.55 -6.54
C PHE A 39 4.44 -10.09 -6.56
N ARG A 40 4.79 -10.72 -7.69
CA ARG A 40 4.63 -12.16 -7.95
C ARG A 40 5.74 -12.71 -8.83
N LEU A 41 6.97 -12.22 -8.62
CA LEU A 41 8.15 -12.71 -9.30
C LEU A 41 8.33 -14.21 -9.00
N PRO A 42 8.60 -15.05 -10.02
CA PRO A 42 8.63 -16.51 -9.86
C PRO A 42 9.93 -17.04 -9.23
N ASP A 43 10.97 -16.20 -9.12
CA ASP A 43 12.31 -16.59 -8.71
C ASP A 43 12.81 -15.75 -7.53
N ALA A 44 13.38 -16.42 -6.52
CA ALA A 44 13.94 -15.78 -5.34
C ALA A 44 15.15 -14.87 -5.66
N TYR A 45 15.94 -15.20 -6.69
CA TYR A 45 17.04 -14.34 -7.16
C TYR A 45 16.53 -13.03 -7.73
N LEU A 46 15.40 -13.06 -8.44
CA LEU A 46 14.76 -11.83 -8.94
C LEU A 46 14.17 -11.01 -7.79
N ALA A 47 13.59 -11.68 -6.80
CA ALA A 47 13.08 -11.04 -5.58
C ALA A 47 14.19 -10.44 -4.69
N ALA A 48 15.43 -10.96 -4.74
CA ALA A 48 16.54 -10.39 -3.98
C ALA A 48 16.86 -8.92 -4.34
N ASN A 49 16.30 -8.41 -5.44
CA ASN A 49 16.42 -7.01 -5.85
C ASN A 49 15.42 -6.07 -5.15
N PHE A 50 14.56 -6.57 -4.25
CA PHE A 50 13.75 -5.69 -3.40
C PHE A 50 14.67 -4.84 -2.52
N VAL A 51 14.57 -3.52 -2.66
CA VAL A 51 15.34 -2.58 -1.84
C VAL A 51 14.47 -2.17 -0.66
N SER A 52 14.87 -2.54 0.55
CA SER A 52 14.21 -2.09 1.78
C SER A 52 14.43 -0.59 2.00
N ILE A 53 13.40 0.10 2.46
CA ILE A 53 13.40 1.53 2.77
C ILE A 53 12.99 1.69 4.23
N ALA A 54 13.90 2.22 5.04
CA ALA A 54 13.62 2.50 6.44
C ALA A 54 12.93 3.86 6.61
N PRO A 55 12.05 4.02 7.61
CA PRO A 55 11.53 5.34 7.98
C PRO A 55 12.64 6.22 8.57
N ALA A 56 12.44 7.52 8.56
CA ALA A 56 13.30 8.50 9.19
C ALA A 56 13.34 8.24 10.71
N GLY A 57 14.56 8.16 11.27
CA GLY A 57 14.73 7.85 12.69
C GLY A 57 14.45 6.39 13.05
N ALA A 58 14.54 5.45 12.09
CA ALA A 58 14.37 4.03 12.33
C ALA A 58 15.21 3.52 13.52
N GLY A 59 14.53 3.20 14.61
CA GLY A 59 15.04 2.48 15.77
C GLY A 59 14.27 1.16 15.97
N SER A 60 14.68 0.35 16.96
CA SER A 60 14.07 -0.96 17.21
C SER A 60 12.58 -0.94 17.57
N THR A 61 12.01 0.24 17.85
CA THR A 61 10.61 0.43 18.24
C THR A 61 9.71 0.96 17.14
N VAL A 62 10.27 1.39 16.00
CA VAL A 62 9.47 1.99 14.92
C VAL A 62 8.75 0.87 14.15
N LEU A 63 7.42 0.92 14.13
CA LEU A 63 6.57 -0.07 13.45
C LEU A 63 6.24 0.37 12.03
N ALA A 64 7.26 0.64 11.22
CA ALA A 64 7.08 1.12 9.87
C ALA A 64 8.22 0.65 8.95
N PHE A 65 7.87 0.33 7.70
CA PHE A 65 8.84 -0.14 6.70
C PHE A 65 8.34 0.17 5.29
N GLY A 66 9.25 0.26 4.34
CA GLY A 66 8.94 0.33 2.93
C GLY A 66 9.86 -0.52 2.09
N TYR A 67 9.53 -0.67 0.82
CA TYR A 67 10.37 -1.37 -0.15
C TYR A 67 10.08 -0.94 -1.58
N LYS A 68 11.07 -1.14 -2.46
CA LYS A 68 10.94 -0.95 -3.92
C LYS A 68 10.83 -2.30 -4.62
N ALA A 69 9.79 -2.45 -5.45
CA ALA A 69 9.48 -3.61 -6.26
C ALA A 69 9.58 -3.26 -7.75
N VAL A 70 10.33 -4.02 -8.55
CA VAL A 70 10.49 -3.75 -9.99
C VAL A 70 9.89 -4.88 -10.80
N SER A 71 9.02 -4.56 -11.75
CA SER A 71 8.46 -5.55 -12.67
C SER A 71 9.52 -6.04 -13.67
N THR A 72 9.47 -7.31 -14.07
CA THR A 72 10.33 -7.82 -15.15
C THR A 72 9.68 -7.73 -16.53
N ASP A 73 8.40 -7.38 -16.60
CA ASP A 73 7.60 -7.26 -17.83
C ASP A 73 7.36 -5.79 -18.25
N LEU A 74 8.16 -4.86 -17.71
CA LEU A 74 8.08 -3.41 -17.96
C LEU A 74 6.74 -2.77 -17.54
N THR A 75 5.96 -3.41 -16.65
CA THR A 75 4.72 -2.83 -16.11
C THR A 75 4.93 -1.69 -15.10
N GLY A 76 6.14 -1.52 -14.55
CA GLY A 76 6.56 -0.33 -13.80
C GLY A 76 7.48 -0.61 -12.62
N THR A 77 7.89 0.46 -11.94
CA THR A 77 8.56 0.38 -10.63
C THR A 77 7.59 0.80 -9.55
N TYR A 78 7.48 0.01 -8.49
CA TYR A 78 6.53 0.22 -7.41
C TYR A 78 7.26 0.52 -6.10
N TYR A 79 6.79 1.53 -5.38
CA TYR A 79 7.23 1.84 -4.03
C TYR A 79 6.09 1.55 -3.07
N VAL A 80 6.36 0.73 -2.06
CA VAL A 80 5.37 0.34 -1.06
C VAL A 80 5.85 0.83 0.30
N PHE A 81 4.98 1.50 1.04
CA PHE A 81 5.25 2.00 2.37
C PHE A 81 4.13 1.57 3.33
N HIS A 82 4.51 1.14 4.51
CA HIS A 82 3.61 0.74 5.59
C HIS A 82 3.99 1.48 6.86
N ASN A 83 3.01 2.17 7.45
CA ASN A 83 3.10 2.75 8.77
C ASN A 83 2.08 2.06 9.69
N ALA A 84 2.55 1.11 10.50
CA ALA A 84 1.76 0.47 11.55
C ALA A 84 1.95 1.16 12.92
N ASP A 85 2.66 2.28 12.96
CA ASP A 85 2.79 3.12 14.14
C ASP A 85 1.52 3.98 14.34
N THR A 86 1.33 4.42 15.57
CA THR A 86 0.30 5.39 15.98
C THR A 86 0.73 6.85 15.73
N SER A 87 1.97 7.06 15.28
CA SER A 87 2.52 8.35 14.88
C SER A 87 2.79 8.42 13.36
N PRO A 88 2.80 9.61 12.73
CA PRO A 88 3.19 9.74 11.33
C PRO A 88 4.63 9.29 11.09
N GLN A 89 4.89 8.64 9.97
CA GLN A 89 6.23 8.16 9.60
C GLN A 89 6.62 8.67 8.22
N THR A 90 7.86 9.13 8.10
CA THR A 90 8.41 9.68 6.86
C THR A 90 9.46 8.73 6.29
N PHE A 91 9.44 8.52 4.99
CA PHE A 91 10.38 7.69 4.25
C PHE A 91 11.06 8.52 3.18
N THR A 92 12.29 8.15 2.84
CA THR A 92 13.03 8.74 1.72
C THR A 92 13.28 7.66 0.68
N ALA A 93 12.65 7.80 -0.48
CA ALA A 93 12.88 6.92 -1.63
C ALA A 93 14.22 7.25 -2.33
N ASP A 94 14.68 6.33 -3.18
CA ASP A 94 15.86 6.52 -4.04
C ASP A 94 15.55 7.32 -5.33
N ALA A 95 14.29 7.69 -5.55
CA ALA A 95 13.83 8.51 -6.67
C ALA A 95 12.73 9.49 -6.23
N SER A 96 12.52 10.56 -7.00
CA SER A 96 11.39 11.47 -6.79
C SER A 96 10.07 10.79 -7.13
N LEU A 97 9.10 10.88 -6.22
CA LEU A 97 7.76 10.33 -6.36
C LEU A 97 6.70 11.41 -6.67
N ALA A 98 7.10 12.67 -6.86
CA ALA A 98 6.17 13.76 -7.14
C ALA A 98 5.36 13.58 -8.44
N GLY A 99 5.90 12.83 -9.41
CA GLY A 99 5.19 12.46 -10.65
C GLY A 99 4.65 11.03 -10.66
N ALA A 100 4.81 10.29 -9.56
CA ALA A 100 4.36 8.91 -9.47
C ALA A 100 2.84 8.82 -9.35
N THR A 101 2.28 7.74 -9.87
CA THR A 101 0.84 7.45 -9.71
C THR A 101 0.61 6.79 -8.34
N LEU A 102 -0.17 7.44 -7.48
CA LEU A 102 -0.64 6.84 -6.22
C LEU A 102 -1.77 5.85 -6.52
N LEU A 103 -1.60 4.57 -6.15
CA LEU A 103 -2.55 3.48 -6.43
C LEU A 103 -3.23 2.94 -5.17
N VAL A 104 -2.59 3.12 -4.02
CA VAL A 104 -3.09 2.69 -2.72
C VAL A 104 -2.77 3.78 -1.70
N ASP A 105 -3.75 4.11 -0.88
CA ASP A 105 -3.61 4.97 0.29
C ASP A 105 -4.32 4.34 1.52
N GLY A 106 -4.58 5.12 2.57
CA GLY A 106 -5.28 4.63 3.76
C GLY A 106 -6.78 4.35 3.57
N ASN A 107 -7.39 4.79 2.47
CA ASN A 107 -8.84 4.69 2.25
C ASN A 107 -9.20 3.79 1.06
N SER A 108 -8.33 3.70 0.06
CA SER A 108 -8.61 3.04 -1.21
C SER A 108 -7.39 2.32 -1.77
N ALA A 109 -7.64 1.28 -2.55
CA ALA A 109 -6.62 0.49 -3.21
C ALA A 109 -7.11 0.07 -4.59
N GLY A 110 -6.21 -0.03 -5.56
CA GLY A 110 -6.56 -0.53 -6.88
C GLY A 110 -5.49 -0.30 -7.94
N VAL A 111 -5.95 -0.22 -9.19
CA VAL A 111 -5.11 0.05 -10.38
C VAL A 111 -5.36 1.45 -10.96
N THR A 112 -6.30 2.18 -10.39
CA THR A 112 -6.67 3.54 -10.81
C THR A 112 -5.93 4.56 -9.96
N ALA A 113 -5.51 5.66 -10.58
CA ALA A 113 -4.84 6.76 -9.89
C ALA A 113 -5.75 7.40 -8.82
N ILE A 114 -5.20 7.57 -7.61
CA ILE A 114 -5.81 8.33 -6.53
C ILE A 114 -5.37 9.79 -6.69
N ALA A 115 -6.33 10.68 -6.98
CA ALA A 115 -6.05 12.08 -7.29
C ALA A 115 -5.63 12.91 -6.07
N SER A 116 -6.17 12.58 -4.89
CA SER A 116 -5.82 13.22 -3.63
C SER A 116 -5.96 12.22 -2.49
N SER A 117 -5.08 12.34 -1.50
CA SER A 117 -5.09 11.51 -0.31
C SER A 117 -4.98 12.39 0.93
N SER A 118 -5.72 12.04 1.98
CA SER A 118 -5.58 12.64 3.32
C SER A 118 -4.54 11.92 4.19
N THR A 119 -4.09 10.72 3.78
CA THR A 119 -3.21 9.87 4.58
C THR A 119 -1.78 9.82 4.06
N VAL A 120 -1.52 10.40 2.90
CA VAL A 120 -0.22 10.34 2.20
C VAL A 120 0.14 11.72 1.70
N THR A 121 1.34 12.19 2.03
CA THR A 121 1.92 13.41 1.45
C THR A 121 3.26 13.09 0.79
N VAL A 122 3.53 13.73 -0.35
CA VAL A 122 4.75 13.51 -1.14
C VAL A 122 5.42 14.85 -1.40
N SER A 123 6.74 14.89 -1.21
CA SER A 123 7.59 16.04 -1.56
C SER A 123 8.91 15.54 -2.12
N GLY A 124 9.03 15.55 -3.45
CA GLY A 124 10.17 14.97 -4.15
C GLY A 124 10.29 13.47 -3.85
N ALA A 125 11.40 13.05 -3.25
CA ALA A 125 11.64 11.67 -2.82
C ALA A 125 11.09 11.35 -1.41
N SER A 126 10.62 12.35 -0.68
CA SER A 126 10.07 12.20 0.68
C SER A 126 8.60 11.82 0.62
N VAL A 127 8.21 10.80 1.39
CA VAL A 127 6.82 10.36 1.56
C VAL A 127 6.50 10.31 3.04
N THR A 128 5.46 11.00 3.47
CA THR A 128 4.96 10.92 4.85
C THR A 128 3.61 10.22 4.85
N LEU A 129 3.49 9.20 5.71
CA LEU A 129 2.27 8.44 5.93
C LEU A 129 1.66 8.84 7.28
N ALA A 130 0.34 9.01 7.29
CA ALA A 130 -0.43 9.13 8.51
C ALA A 130 -0.31 7.85 9.37
N PRO A 131 -0.64 7.90 10.67
CA PRO A 131 -0.72 6.72 11.52
C PRO A 131 -1.57 5.60 10.89
N LEU A 132 -1.18 4.34 11.11
CA LEU A 132 -1.95 3.16 10.70
C LEU A 132 -2.36 3.16 9.21
N SER A 133 -1.47 3.58 8.32
CA SER A 133 -1.75 3.72 6.89
C SER A 133 -0.69 3.07 6.01
N SER A 134 -1.03 2.85 4.74
CA SER A 134 -0.12 2.29 3.73
C SER A 134 -0.24 3.07 2.43
N ALA A 135 0.83 3.07 1.65
CA ALA A 135 0.86 3.72 0.34
C ALA A 135 1.55 2.84 -0.70
N VAL A 136 1.01 2.82 -1.93
CA VAL A 136 1.67 2.20 -3.08
C VAL A 136 1.74 3.21 -4.22
N PHE A 137 2.95 3.51 -4.66
CA PHE A 137 3.21 4.34 -5.82
C PHE A 137 3.68 3.50 -6.99
N LYS A 138 3.34 3.94 -8.19
CA LYS A 138 3.86 3.42 -9.46
C LYS A 138 4.62 4.54 -10.19
N LEU A 139 5.87 4.27 -10.53
CA LEU A 139 6.71 5.04 -11.45
C LEU A 139 6.65 4.42 -12.85
#